data_AF-A0A2K8P5T7-F1
#
_entry.id   AF-A0A2K8P5T7-F1
#
_cell.length_a   1.000
_cell.length_b   1.000
_cell.length_c   1.000
_cell.angle_alpha   90.00
_cell.angle_beta   90.00
_cell.angle_gamma   90.00
#
_symmetry.space_group_name_H-M   'P 1'
#
loop_
_entity.id
_entity.type
_entity.pdbx_description
1 polymer ?
#
loop_
_entity_poly.entity_id
_entity_poly.type
_entity_poly.pdbx_seq_one_letter_code
_entity_poly.pdbx_strand_id
1 'polypeptide(L)'
;MTGQPHAVRFSAPAAKVLDTLPEHAEDTVWDVLDAAAVNPWGFGQWNADDPEGEDVRYASVGRLSLTYWVNRPLHRLTVLNIVWLG
;
A
#
# COMPACT_ATOMS: atom_id res chain seq x y z
N MET A 1 -0.11 19.54 0.05
CA MET A 1 -0.81 19.35 -1.24
C MET A 1 -2.12 18.64 -0.95
N THR A 2 -3.25 19.35 -1.04
CA THR A 2 -4.60 18.78 -0.83
C THR A 2 -5.20 18.41 -2.19
N GLY A 3 -4.83 17.24 -2.71
CA GLY A 3 -5.57 16.54 -3.76
C GLY A 3 -6.56 15.57 -3.14
N GLN A 4 -7.54 15.08 -3.92
CA GLN A 4 -8.37 13.94 -3.49
C GLN A 4 -7.44 12.74 -3.20
N PRO A 5 -7.75 11.83 -2.26
CA PRO A 5 -6.92 10.63 -2.04
C PRO A 5 -6.82 9.76 -3.29
N HIS A 6 -5.72 9.01 -3.43
CA HIS A 6 -5.57 8.02 -4.51
C HIS A 6 -6.60 6.92 -4.37
N ALA A 7 -7.32 6.62 -5.46
CA ALA A 7 -8.26 5.50 -5.44
C ALA A 7 -7.49 4.18 -5.34
N VAL A 8 -7.71 3.45 -4.25
CA VAL A 8 -7.04 2.18 -3.96
C VAL A 8 -7.63 1.06 -4.82
N ARG A 9 -6.76 0.24 -5.40
CA ARG A 9 -7.10 -0.98 -6.15
C ARG A 9 -6.17 -2.10 -5.74
N PHE A 10 -6.63 -3.34 -5.86
CA PHE A 10 -5.83 -4.51 -5.58
C PHE A 10 -5.57 -5.28 -6.87
N SER A 11 -4.34 -5.77 -7.02
CA SER A 11 -4.07 -6.85 -7.95
C SER A 11 -4.84 -8.10 -7.52
N ALA A 12 -5.10 -9.02 -8.46
CA ALA A 12 -5.73 -10.30 -8.13
C ALA A 12 -5.01 -11.08 -7.02
N PRO A 13 -3.66 -11.22 -7.01
CA PRO A 13 -2.98 -11.90 -5.90
C PRO A 13 -3.07 -11.12 -4.58
N ALA A 14 -2.98 -9.79 -4.60
CA ALA A 14 -3.11 -8.97 -3.39
C ALA A 14 -4.51 -9.09 -2.76
N ALA A 15 -5.56 -9.06 -3.58
CA ALA A 15 -6.93 -9.25 -3.13
C ALA A 15 -7.12 -10.63 -2.49
N LYS A 16 -6.56 -11.68 -3.10
CA LYS A 16 -6.62 -13.03 -2.55
C LYS A 16 -5.94 -13.15 -1.17
N VAL A 17 -4.82 -12.45 -0.96
CA VAL A 17 -4.17 -12.44 0.37
C VAL A 17 -5.03 -11.68 1.37
N LEU A 18 -5.54 -10.51 0.99
CA LEU A 18 -6.42 -9.69 1.82
C LEU A 18 -7.60 -10.51 2.36
N ASP A 19 -8.28 -11.28 1.50
CA ASP A 19 -9.42 -12.15 1.85
C ASP A 19 -9.09 -13.25 2.87
N THR A 20 -7.80 -13.51 3.13
CA THR A 20 -7.33 -14.58 4.04
C THR A 20 -6.69 -14.05 5.32
N LEU A 21 -6.56 -12.73 5.45
CA LEU A 21 -5.95 -12.13 6.63
C LEU A 21 -6.85 -12.28 7.86
N PRO A 22 -6.27 -12.43 9.05
CA PRO A 22 -6.99 -12.16 10.30
C PRO A 22 -7.51 -10.72 10.30
N GLU A 23 -8.67 -10.47 10.92
CA GLU A 23 -9.34 -9.15 11.00
C GLU A 23 -8.38 -8.01 11.39
N HIS A 24 -7.59 -8.20 12.46
CA HIS A 24 -6.63 -7.20 12.92
C HIS A 24 -5.52 -6.86 11.90
N ALA A 25 -5.13 -7.83 11.06
CA ALA A 25 -4.15 -7.61 10.02
C ALA A 25 -4.77 -6.92 8.81
N GLU A 26 -6.03 -7.24 8.48
CA GLU A 26 -6.81 -6.53 7.47
C GLU A 26 -7.02 -5.06 7.86
N ASP A 27 -7.41 -4.77 9.10
CA ASP A 27 -7.54 -3.41 9.62
C ASP A 27 -6.23 -2.62 9.45
N THR A 28 -5.10 -3.26 9.77
CA THR A 28 -3.78 -2.65 9.61
C THR A 28 -3.46 -2.36 8.13
N VAL A 29 -3.88 -3.22 7.20
CA VAL A 29 -3.74 -2.96 5.76
C VAL A 29 -4.53 -1.70 5.38
N TRP A 30 -5.78 -1.59 5.81
CA TRP A 30 -6.61 -0.43 5.50
C TRP A 30 -6.08 0.87 6.10
N ASP A 31 -5.63 0.85 7.36
CA ASP A 31 -5.01 2.01 8.01
C ASP A 31 -3.78 2.51 7.23
N VAL A 32 -2.93 1.57 6.79
CA VAL A 32 -1.76 1.89 5.99
C VAL A 32 -2.16 2.47 4.63
N LEU A 33 -3.15 1.88 3.96
CA LEU A 33 -3.60 2.31 2.64
C LEU A 33 -4.30 3.68 2.68
N ASP A 34 -5.03 4.00 3.74
CA ASP A 34 -5.66 5.31 3.93
C ASP A 34 -4.60 6.41 4.07
N ALA A 35 -3.57 6.18 4.87
CA ALA A 35 -2.45 7.12 5.01
C ALA A 35 -1.67 7.27 3.69
N ALA A 36 -1.37 6.14 3.04
CA ALA A 36 -0.68 6.09 1.76
C ALA A 36 -1.46 6.74 0.61
N ALA A 37 -2.79 6.63 0.58
CA ALA A 37 -3.61 7.20 -0.47
C ALA A 37 -3.64 8.73 -0.41
N VAL A 38 -3.61 9.31 0.79
CA VAL A 38 -3.58 10.76 1.02
C VAL A 38 -2.23 11.35 0.64
N ASN A 39 -1.14 10.71 1.04
CA ASN A 39 0.20 11.19 0.77
C ASN A 39 1.12 10.01 0.47
N PRO A 40 1.09 9.47 -0.76
CA PRO A 40 1.94 8.35 -1.09
C PRO A 40 3.39 8.77 -0.84
N TRP A 41 3.88 9.83 -1.48
CA TRP A 41 5.30 10.20 -1.42
C TRP A 41 5.89 10.57 -0.06
N GLY A 42 5.07 10.86 0.95
CA GLY A 42 5.55 11.18 2.29
C GLY A 42 5.01 10.26 3.37
N PHE A 43 4.53 9.05 3.02
CA PHE A 43 4.11 8.08 4.02
C PHE A 43 5.32 7.50 4.75
N GLY A 44 5.39 7.72 6.07
CA GLY A 44 6.60 7.48 6.86
C GLY A 44 7.05 6.02 6.99
N GLN A 45 6.21 5.04 6.63
CA GLN A 45 6.57 3.61 6.63
C GLN A 45 7.25 3.18 5.33
N TRP A 46 7.43 4.11 4.39
CA TRP A 46 8.11 3.84 3.14
C TRP A 46 9.59 3.53 3.33
N ASN A 47 10.04 2.50 2.63
CA ASN A 47 11.46 2.35 2.41
C ASN A 47 11.94 3.40 1.40
N ALA A 48 12.61 4.44 1.90
CA ALA A 48 13.17 5.51 1.07
C ALA A 48 14.35 5.04 0.20
N ASP A 49 14.98 3.92 0.57
CA ASP A 49 16.14 3.35 -0.11
C ASP A 49 15.76 2.26 -1.14
N ASP A 50 14.46 2.09 -1.42
CA ASP A 50 13.97 1.09 -2.36
C ASP A 50 14.38 1.43 -3.81
N PRO A 51 15.20 0.59 -4.48
CA PRO A 51 15.66 0.83 -5.83
C PRO A 51 14.56 0.59 -6.90
N GLU A 52 13.44 -0.04 -6.55
CA GLU A 52 12.38 -0.44 -7.51
C GLU A 52 11.51 0.74 -8.02
N GLY A 53 11.76 1.96 -7.54
CA GLY A 53 11.49 3.19 -8.31
C GLY A 53 10.62 4.25 -7.65
N GLU A 54 10.46 5.39 -8.35
CA GLU A 54 9.76 6.58 -7.85
C GLU A 54 8.26 6.35 -7.57
N ASP A 55 7.65 5.39 -8.25
CA ASP A 55 6.20 5.13 -8.21
C ASP A 55 5.84 3.74 -7.67
N VAL A 56 6.78 2.78 -7.63
CA VAL A 56 6.60 1.50 -6.94
C VAL A 56 7.16 1.63 -5.55
N ARG A 57 6.36 1.27 -4.54
CA ARG A 57 6.62 1.67 -3.16
C ARG A 57 6.39 0.49 -2.23
N TYR A 58 7.32 0.34 -1.30
CA TYR A 58 7.28 -0.67 -0.27
C TYR A 58 7.05 -0.03 1.10
N ALA A 59 6.08 -0.57 1.84
CA ALA A 59 5.80 -0.20 3.23
C ALA A 59 5.79 -1.44 4.12
N SER A 60 6.29 -1.33 5.35
CA SER A 60 6.26 -2.42 6.33
C SER A 60 5.84 -1.91 7.70
N VAL A 61 4.91 -2.61 8.34
CA VAL A 61 4.40 -2.33 9.69
C VAL A 61 4.35 -3.63 10.47
N GLY A 62 5.29 -3.82 11.38
CA GLY A 62 5.38 -5.05 12.18
C GLY A 62 5.60 -6.29 11.31
N ARG A 63 4.60 -7.18 11.24
CA ARG A 63 4.61 -8.41 10.44
C ARG A 63 3.93 -8.28 9.07
N LEU A 64 3.39 -7.10 8.77
CA LEU A 64 2.73 -6.79 7.51
C LEU A 64 3.68 -6.01 6.60
N SER A 65 3.76 -6.40 5.34
CA SER A 65 4.43 -5.63 4.30
C SER A 65 3.55 -5.51 3.06
N LEU A 66 3.62 -4.35 2.41
CA LEU A 66 2.83 -4.01 1.23
C LEU A 66 3.77 -3.47 0.15
N THR A 67 3.56 -3.92 -1.09
CA THR A 67 4.13 -3.28 -2.27
C THR A 67 2.99 -2.71 -3.10
N TYR A 68 3.09 -1.46 -3.54
CA TYR A 68 2.07 -0.84 -4.37
C TYR A 68 2.67 0.09 -5.42
N TRP A 69 1.88 0.40 -6.44
CA TRP A 69 2.23 1.31 -7.51
C TRP A 69 1.32 2.54 -7.51
N VAL A 70 1.90 3.72 -7.63
CA VAL A 70 1.21 5.01 -7.71
C VAL A 70 1.10 5.45 -9.16
N ASN A 71 -0.11 5.43 -9.71
CA ASN A 71 -0.42 5.94 -11.04
C ASN A 71 -0.82 7.41 -10.94
N ARG A 72 0.14 8.32 -11.15
CA ARG A 72 -0.08 9.78 -11.04
C ARG A 72 -1.14 10.30 -12.01
N PRO A 73 -1.11 9.97 -13.32
CA PRO A 73 -2.10 10.49 -14.26
C PRO A 73 -3.54 10.11 -13.93
N LEU A 74 -3.76 8.92 -13.37
CA LEU A 74 -5.09 8.43 -13.03
C LEU A 74 -5.47 8.64 -11.56
N HIS A 75 -4.57 9.19 -10.74
CA HIS A 75 -4.77 9.38 -9.31
C HIS A 75 -5.16 8.06 -8.59
N ARG A 76 -4.44 6.98 -8.89
CA ARG A 76 -4.70 5.62 -8.36
C ARG A 76 -3.51 5.04 -7.64
N LEU A 77 -3.79 4.22 -6.63
CA LEU A 77 -2.82 3.40 -5.91
C LEU A 77 -3.22 1.95 -6.11
N THR A 78 -2.35 1.16 -6.74
CA THR A 78 -2.61 -0.27 -6.97
C THR A 78 -1.71 -1.10 -6.06
N VAL A 79 -2.29 -1.78 -5.09
CA VAL A 79 -1.60 -2.76 -4.25
C VAL A 79 -1.21 -3.96 -5.11
N LEU A 80 0.09 -4.17 -5.23
CA LEU A 80 0.68 -5.23 -6.04
C LEU A 80 0.84 -6.51 -5.23
N ASN A 81 1.31 -6.37 -3.98
CA ASN A 81 1.61 -7.49 -3.10
C ASN A 81 1.27 -7.17 -1.64
N ILE A 82 0.82 -8.18 -0.91
CA ILE A 82 0.60 -8.16 0.54
C ILE A 82 1.33 -9.37 1.11
N VAL A 83 2.18 -9.13 2.10
CA VAL A 83 2.91 -10.17 2.83
C VAL A 83 2.55 -10.06 4.30
N TRP A 84 2.08 -11.16 4.87
CA TRP A 84 1.78 -11.28 6.29
C TRP A 84 2.57 -12.44 6.89
N LEU A 85 3.31 -12.18 7.97
CA LEU A 85 4.24 -13.14 8.56
C LEU A 85 3.71 -13.86 9.82
N GLY A 86 2.40 -13.83 10.13
CA GLY A 86 1.86 -14.67 11.22
C GLY A 86 0.40 -14.45 11.58
#